data_AF-A0ABD0RNB7-F1
#
_entry.id   AF-A0ABD0RNB7-F1
#
_cell.length_a   1.000
_cell.length_b   1.000
_cell.length_c   1.000
_cell.angle_alpha   90.00
_cell.angle_beta   90.00
_cell.angle_gamma   90.00
#
_symmetry.space_group_name_H-M   'P 1'
#
loop_
_entity.id
_entity.type
_entity.pdbx_description
1 polymer ?
#
loop_
_entity_poly.entity_id
_entity_poly.type
_entity_poly.pdbx_seq_one_letter_code
_entity_poly.pdbx_strand_id
1 'polypeptide(L)' 'KFLRAHAELEVARYALKASDLMLHPEFLSRLQALPLEYTYGEYRQLYTDYGTHFIREATLGGDFEYTIILNEETIEKAG' A
#
# COMPACT_ATOMS: atom_id res chain seq x y z
N LYS A 1 -9.29 24.59 13.81
CA LYS A 1 -9.39 23.24 14.43
C LYS A 1 -9.70 22.13 13.41
N PHE A 2 -9.21 20.90 13.61
CA PHE A 2 -9.50 19.73 12.77
C PHE A 2 -10.27 18.66 13.57
N LEU A 3 -11.27 18.05 12.96
CA LEU A 3 -11.97 16.86 13.48
C LEU A 3 -11.81 15.73 12.49
N ARG A 4 -11.46 14.53 12.96
CA ARG A 4 -11.33 13.32 12.13
C ARG A 4 -12.31 12.28 12.63
N ALA A 5 -13.16 11.78 11.74
CA ALA A 5 -13.94 10.57 11.93
C ALA A 5 -13.27 9.44 11.14
N HIS A 6 -13.11 8.28 11.76
CA HIS A 6 -12.53 7.08 11.16
C HIS A 6 -13.39 5.87 11.49
N ALA A 7 -13.60 4.99 10.52
CA ALA A 7 -14.24 3.69 10.70
C ALA A 7 -13.61 2.67 9.75
N GLU A 8 -13.41 1.44 10.23
CA GLU A 8 -12.81 0.35 9.47
C GLU A 8 -13.87 -0.72 9.16
N LEU A 9 -13.88 -1.20 7.91
CA LEU A 9 -14.74 -2.28 7.46
C LEU A 9 -13.88 -3.47 7.05
N GLU A 10 -13.87 -4.54 7.85
CA GLU A 10 -13.19 -5.78 7.48
C GLU A 10 -14.11 -6.69 6.64
N VAL A 11 -13.64 -7.11 5.45
CA VAL A 11 -14.39 -7.99 4.54
C VAL A 11 -13.78 -9.39 4.50
N ALA A 12 -12.45 -9.50 4.51
CA ALA A 12 -11.76 -10.78 4.48
C ALA A 12 -10.37 -10.67 5.13
N ARG A 13 -9.78 -11.82 5.46
CA ARG A 13 -8.38 -11.91 5.87
C ARG A 13 -7.69 -12.96 5.00
N TYR A 14 -6.48 -12.67 4.55
CA TYR A 14 -5.67 -13.63 3.82
C TYR A 14 -4.27 -13.72 4.40
N ALA A 15 -3.71 -14.92 4.34
CA ALA A 15 -2.33 -15.21 4.68
C ALA A 15 -1.74 -16.10 3.58
N LEU A 16 -0.60 -15.69 3.04
CA LEU A 16 0.15 -16.45 2.04
C LEU A 16 0.93 -17.59 2.68
N LYS A 17 1.31 -18.57 1.86
CA LYS A 17 2.19 -19.66 2.29
C LYS A 17 3.56 -19.12 2.72
N ALA A 18 4.22 -19.84 3.63
CA ALA A 18 5.53 -19.46 4.13
C ALA A 18 6.67 -19.66 3.10
N SER A 19 6.52 -20.61 2.18
CA SER A 19 7.49 -20.95 1.13
C SER A 19 6.79 -21.29 -0.18
N ASP A 20 7.59 -21.46 -1.24
CA ASP A 20 7.15 -21.95 -2.55
C ASP A 20 6.01 -21.10 -3.14
N LEU A 21 6.15 -19.78 -2.99
CA LEU A 21 5.23 -18.81 -3.56
C LEU A 21 5.36 -18.83 -5.08
N MET A 22 4.21 -18.93 -5.74
CA MET A 22 4.13 -18.81 -7.19
C MET A 22 4.25 -17.34 -7.56
N LEU A 23 5.34 -16.98 -8.22
CA LEU A 23 5.54 -15.62 -8.73
C LEU A 23 4.61 -15.37 -9.93
N HIS A 24 4.12 -14.14 -10.05
CA HIS A 24 3.40 -13.71 -11.25
C HIS A 24 4.32 -13.90 -12.48
N PRO A 25 3.83 -14.47 -13.61
CA PRO A 25 4.68 -14.81 -14.75
C PRO A 25 5.51 -13.64 -15.29
N GLU A 26 4.93 -12.44 -15.33
CA GLU A 26 5.62 -11.24 -15.79
C GLU A 26 6.75 -10.81 -14.83
N PHE A 27 6.52 -10.89 -13.52
CA PHE A 27 7.53 -10.55 -12.53
C PHE A 27 8.71 -11.53 -12.60
N LEU A 28 8.41 -12.83 -12.71
CA LEU A 28 9.44 -13.86 -12.88
C LEU A 28 10.26 -13.62 -14.16
N SER A 29 9.60 -13.32 -15.28
CA SER A 29 10.26 -13.01 -16.55
C SER A 29 11.21 -11.80 -16.42
N ARG A 30 10.76 -10.73 -15.74
CA ARG A 30 11.58 -9.53 -15.51
C ARG A 30 12.80 -9.82 -14.63
N LEU A 31 12.64 -10.65 -13.58
CA LEU A 31 13.77 -11.08 -12.76
C LEU A 31 14.80 -11.90 -13.55
N GLN A 32 14.33 -12.81 -14.41
CA GLN A 32 15.19 -13.64 -15.25
C GLN A 32 15.94 -12.84 -16.32
N ALA A 33 15.40 -11.70 -16.74
CA ALA A 33 16.02 -10.82 -17.73
C ALA A 33 17.09 -9.89 -17.14
N LEU A 34 17.27 -9.86 -15.81
CA LEU A 34 18.29 -9.01 -15.19
C LEU A 34 19.71 -9.43 -15.62
N PRO A 35 20.61 -8.45 -15.83
CA PRO A 35 22.00 -8.76 -16.13
C PRO A 35 22.68 -9.45 -14.93
N LEU A 36 23.58 -10.39 -15.25
CA LEU A 36 24.40 -11.09 -14.26
C LEU A 36 25.34 -10.12 -13.54
N GLU A 37 25.91 -9.16 -14.29
CA GLU A 37 26.65 -8.05 -13.73
C GLU A 37 25.70 -6.98 -13.20
N TYR A 38 26.00 -6.49 -12.00
CA TYR A 38 25.15 -5.52 -11.33
C TYR A 38 25.06 -4.21 -12.13
N THR A 39 23.85 -3.91 -12.60
CA THR A 39 23.52 -2.63 -13.23
C THR A 39 22.44 -1.93 -12.42
N TYR A 40 22.79 -0.82 -11.78
CA TYR A 40 21.86 -0.10 -10.89
C TYR A 40 20.53 0.26 -11.57
N GLY A 41 20.56 0.71 -12.83
CA GLY A 41 19.37 1.13 -13.58
C GLY A 41 18.34 0.00 -13.71
N GLU A 42 18.78 -1.16 -14.18
CA GLU A 42 17.93 -2.35 -14.38
C GLU A 42 17.32 -2.84 -13.06
N TYR A 43 18.12 -2.90 -12.00
CA TYR A 43 17.64 -3.33 -10.68
C TYR A 43 16.70 -2.30 -10.05
N ARG A 44 16.98 -1.00 -10.20
CA ARG A 44 16.10 0.07 -9.70
C ARG A 44 14.74 0.04 -10.39
N GLN A 45 14.70 -0.30 -11.67
CA GLN A 45 13.45 -0.35 -12.41
C GLN A 45 12.49 -1.41 -11.86
N LEU A 46 12.99 -2.55 -11.37
CA LEU A 46 12.13 -3.53 -10.67
C LEU A 46 11.40 -2.93 -9.47
N TYR A 47 12.07 -2.08 -8.67
CA TYR A 47 11.42 -1.45 -7.52
C TYR A 47 10.40 -0.39 -7.93
N THR A 48 10.64 0.31 -9.03
CA THR A 48 9.68 1.27 -9.59
C THR A 48 8.43 0.54 -10.11
N ASP A 49 8.62 -0.58 -10.81
CA ASP A 49 7.53 -1.33 -11.45
C ASP A 49 6.73 -2.17 -10.44
N TYR A 50 7.41 -2.78 -9.44
CA TYR A 50 6.80 -3.78 -8.55
C TYR A 50 6.82 -3.41 -7.06
N GLY A 51 7.49 -2.32 -6.68
CA GLY A 51 7.64 -1.91 -5.29
C GLY A 51 8.76 -2.66 -4.56
N THR A 52 8.80 -2.47 -3.24
CA THR A 52 9.90 -2.93 -2.38
C THR A 52 9.49 -4.03 -1.40
N HIS A 53 8.18 -4.26 -1.24
CA HIS A 53 7.60 -5.21 -0.30
C HIS A 53 6.43 -5.93 -0.95
N PHE A 54 6.13 -7.12 -0.43
CA PHE A 54 4.90 -7.84 -0.76
C PHE A 54 4.15 -8.16 0.55
N ILE A 55 2.84 -8.31 0.45
CA ILE A 55 2.00 -8.55 1.61
C ILE A 55 1.95 -10.06 1.88
N ARG A 56 2.37 -10.47 3.07
CA ARG A 56 2.27 -11.87 3.52
C ARG A 56 0.94 -12.19 4.18
N GLU A 57 0.41 -11.26 4.95
CA GLU A 57 -0.87 -11.36 5.62
C GLU A 57 -1.51 -9.98 5.61
N ALA A 58 -2.81 -9.91 5.32
CA ALA A 58 -3.57 -8.69 5.47
C ALA A 58 -5.06 -8.95 5.64
N THR A 59 -5.71 -7.98 6.25
CA THR A 59 -7.15 -7.80 6.20
C THR A 59 -7.50 -7.00 4.95
N LEU A 60 -8.42 -7.52 4.15
CA LEU A 60 -9.06 -6.83 3.03
C LEU A 60 -10.35 -6.21 3.54
N GLY A 61 -10.58 -4.97 3.14
CA GLY A 61 -11.64 -4.17 3.71
C GLY A 61 -11.67 -2.78 3.10
N GLY A 62 -12.21 -1.83 3.86
CA GLY A 62 -12.15 -0.42 3.53
C GLY A 62 -11.97 0.44 4.77
N ASP A 63 -11.20 1.50 4.64
CA ASP A 63 -11.11 2.57 5.62
C ASP A 63 -12.01 3.73 5.20
N PHE A 64 -12.93 4.12 6.07
CA PHE A 64 -13.67 5.36 5.96
C PHE A 64 -12.96 6.44 6.78
N GLU A 65 -12.47 7.47 6.10
CA GLU A 65 -11.87 8.65 6.73
C GLU A 65 -12.59 9.92 6.30
N TYR A 66 -12.98 10.73 7.29
CA TYR A 66 -13.56 12.04 7.05
C TYR A 66 -12.91 13.08 7.96
N THR A 67 -12.30 14.10 7.35
CA THR A 67 -11.66 15.20 8.08
C THR A 67 -12.41 16.50 7.83
N ILE A 68 -12.89 17.12 8.92
CA ILE A 68 -13.53 18.42 8.92
C ILE A 68 -12.53 19.47 9.37
N ILE A 69 -12.35 20.51 8.56
CA ILE A 69 -11.55 21.68 8.90
C ILE A 69 -12.49 22.79 9.34
N LEU A 70 -12.34 23.23 10.58
CA LEU A 70 -13.18 24.24 11.20
C LEU A 70 -12.39 25.54 11.36
N ASN A 71 -12.96 26.64 10.86
CA ASN A 71 -12.48 27.98 11.12
C ASN A 71 -12.93 28.42 12.52
N GLU A 72 -11.96 28.81 13.34
CA GLU A 72 -12.14 29.14 14.76
C GLU A 72 -12.99 30.39 14.95
N GLU A 73 -12.81 31.41 14.12
CA GLU A 73 -13.62 32.64 14.18
C GLU A 73 -15.11 32.38 13.91
N THR A 74 -15.41 31.36 13.10
CA THR A 74 -16.80 31.02 12.73
C THR A 74 -17.49 30.21 13.82
N ILE A 75 -16.73 29.41 14.58
CA ILE A 75 -17.23 28.66 15.72
C ILE A 75 -17.50 29.59 16.91
N GLU A 76 -16.60 30.52 17.19
CA GLU A 76 -16.78 31.48 18.30
C GLU A 76 -17.97 32.41 18.10
N LYS A 77 -18.32 32.74 16.85
CA LYS A 77 -19.50 33.56 16.52
C LYS A 77 -20.83 32.80 16.50
N ALA A 78 -20.77 31.46 16.47
CA ALA A 78 -21.95 30.60 16.39
C ALA A 78 -22.37 30.00 17.75
N GLY A 79 -21.60 30.23 18.82
CA GLY A 79 -21.91 29.87 20.20
C GLY A 79 -22.40 31.06 21.02
#